data_AF-A0ABC8SEY6-F1
#
_entry.id   AF-A0ABC8SEY6-F1
#
_cell.length_a   1.000
_cell.length_b   1.000
_cell.length_c   1.000
_cell.angle_alpha   90.00
_cell.angle_beta   90.00
_cell.angle_gamma   90.00
#
_symmetry.space_group_name_H-M   'P 1'
#
loop_
_entity.id
_entity.type
_entity.pdbx_description
1 polymer ?
#
loop_
_entity_poly.entity_id
_entity_poly.type
_entity_poly.pdbx_seq_one_letter_code
_entity_poly.pdbx_strand_id
1 'polypeptide(L)'
;QGYGLTETCAGGTFSEYDDTSVGCVGAPLPCSFIKLIDWPGGGYLTSDSPMPRGEVVVGGPNVTVGYFENEEKAKEAYRVDETGMRWFHTGDIGRFHANGCLEIIDRKKDIVKLQHGEYVSLGKVETALIVSPYVDNIMLHADPFRSCSVALMVASQPMMEDWASKQEIKYA
;
A
#
# COMPACT_ATOMS: atom_id res chain seq x y z
N GLN A 1 4.64 2.40 -14.23
CA GLN A 1 3.64 1.95 -13.23
C GLN A 1 2.71 3.12 -12.93
N GLY A 2 1.56 2.91 -12.30
CA GLY A 2 0.69 4.01 -11.90
C GLY A 2 -0.09 3.69 -10.64
N TYR A 3 -0.52 4.72 -9.94
CA TYR A 3 -1.35 4.60 -8.73
C TYR A 3 -2.48 5.60 -8.78
N GLY A 4 -3.63 5.19 -8.28
CA GLY A 4 -4.74 6.07 -7.96
C GLY A 4 -6.00 5.26 -7.65
N LEU A 5 -7.07 5.98 -7.36
CA LEU A 5 -8.32 5.42 -6.85
C LEU A 5 -9.51 5.93 -7.66
N THR A 6 -10.66 5.30 -7.50
CA THR A 6 -11.90 5.76 -8.13
C THR A 6 -12.26 7.16 -7.66
N GLU A 7 -11.99 7.46 -6.38
CA GLU A 7 -12.19 8.77 -5.75
C GLU A 7 -11.27 9.88 -6.29
N THR A 8 -10.23 9.53 -7.05
CA THR A 8 -9.28 10.48 -7.66
C THR A 8 -9.33 10.46 -9.19
N CYS A 9 -10.43 9.97 -9.77
CA CYS A 9 -10.62 9.83 -11.21
C CYS A 9 -9.49 9.02 -11.89
N ALA A 10 -9.28 7.80 -11.39
CA ALA A 10 -8.29 6.81 -11.85
C ALA A 10 -6.84 7.16 -11.49
N GLY A 11 -6.20 8.11 -12.16
CA GLY A 11 -4.76 8.35 -12.00
C GLY A 11 -4.44 9.41 -10.95
N GLY A 12 -3.63 9.06 -9.96
CA GLY A 12 -2.98 9.99 -9.04
C GLY A 12 -1.52 10.24 -9.44
N THR A 13 -0.78 9.17 -9.73
CA THR A 13 0.62 9.19 -10.17
C THR A 13 0.83 8.28 -11.37
N PHE A 14 1.90 8.55 -12.12
CA PHE A 14 2.33 7.69 -13.22
C PHE A 14 3.85 7.73 -13.38
N SER A 15 4.47 6.60 -13.65
CA SER A 15 5.87 6.52 -14.09
C SER A 15 5.94 6.85 -15.57
N GLU A 16 7.00 7.53 -15.97
CA GLU A 16 7.29 7.77 -17.39
C GLU A 16 7.51 6.45 -18.15
N TYR A 17 7.32 6.49 -19.47
CA TYR A 17 7.39 5.27 -20.29
C TYR A 17 8.79 4.64 -20.33
N ASP A 18 9.83 5.44 -20.10
CA ASP A 18 11.24 5.06 -20.09
C ASP A 18 11.81 4.90 -18.66
N ASP A 19 10.99 5.11 -17.62
CA ASP A 19 11.40 4.89 -16.24
C ASP A 19 11.36 3.38 -15.89
N THR A 20 12.55 2.80 -15.77
CA THR A 20 12.74 1.39 -15.39
C THR A 20 12.84 1.17 -13.87
N SER A 21 12.61 2.21 -13.06
CA SER A 21 12.66 2.10 -11.60
C SER A 21 11.54 1.20 -11.08
N VAL A 22 11.88 0.36 -10.10
CA VAL A 22 10.92 -0.54 -9.44
C VAL A 22 10.63 -0.07 -8.02
N GLY A 23 9.48 -0.49 -7.49
CA GLY A 23 9.09 -0.15 -6.13
C GLY A 23 8.56 1.28 -5.98
N CYS A 24 8.22 1.97 -7.07
CA CYS A 24 7.57 3.28 -7.01
C CYS A 24 6.41 3.34 -8.03
N VAL A 25 5.49 4.26 -7.80
CA VAL A 25 4.30 4.48 -8.64
C VAL A 25 4.41 5.77 -9.47
N GLY A 26 5.62 6.32 -9.56
CA GLY A 26 5.95 7.51 -10.35
C GLY A 26 5.60 8.83 -9.67
N ALA A 27 5.63 9.90 -10.47
CA ALA A 27 5.38 11.26 -10.01
C ALA A 27 3.87 11.61 -10.06
N PRO A 28 3.41 12.61 -9.29
CA PRO A 28 2.04 13.11 -9.39
C PRO A 28 1.68 13.57 -10.80
N LEU A 29 0.45 13.28 -11.24
CA LEU A 29 -0.08 13.85 -12.47
C LEU A 29 -0.24 15.38 -12.36
N PRO A 30 -0.23 16.14 -13.47
CA PRO A 30 -0.33 17.60 -13.44
C PRO A 30 -1.57 18.14 -12.73
N CYS A 31 -2.65 17.36 -12.67
CA CYS A 31 -3.89 17.71 -11.97
C CYS A 31 -3.95 17.23 -10.51
N SER A 32 -2.98 16.44 -10.05
CA SER A 32 -2.96 15.81 -8.73
C SER A 32 -1.95 16.49 -7.81
N PHE A 33 -2.43 16.99 -6.69
CA PHE A 33 -1.59 17.37 -5.56
C PHE A 33 -1.51 16.19 -4.59
N ILE A 34 -0.32 15.79 -4.18
CA ILE A 34 -0.13 14.68 -3.25
C ILE A 34 0.73 15.15 -2.09
N LYS A 35 0.30 14.84 -0.87
CA LYS A 35 1.11 15.03 0.34
C LYS A 35 0.98 13.83 1.26
N LEU A 36 1.95 13.70 2.17
CA LEU A 36 1.90 12.73 3.26
C LEU A 36 1.38 13.44 4.52
N ILE A 37 0.58 12.72 5.30
CA ILE A 37 0.20 13.17 6.65
C ILE A 37 0.58 12.13 7.69
N ASP A 38 0.90 12.60 8.89
CA ASP A 38 1.26 11.72 10.00
C ASP A 38 0.15 10.73 10.31
N TRP A 39 0.55 9.50 10.58
CA TRP A 39 -0.33 8.50 11.18
C TRP A 39 0.39 7.81 12.35
N PRO A 40 0.38 8.46 13.54
CA PRO A 40 1.06 7.94 14.72
C PRO A 40 0.57 6.57 15.17
N GLY A 41 -0.71 6.25 14.94
CA GLY A 41 -1.31 4.97 15.30
C GLY A 41 -0.69 3.76 14.59
N GLY A 42 -0.06 3.97 13.43
CA GLY A 42 0.71 2.95 12.71
C GLY A 42 2.23 3.18 12.76
N GLY A 43 2.71 4.20 13.49
CA GLY A 43 4.13 4.54 13.57
C GLY A 43 4.72 5.15 12.29
N TYR A 44 3.90 5.83 11.48
CA TYR A 44 4.33 6.50 10.26
C TYR A 44 4.29 8.01 10.44
N LEU A 45 5.44 8.67 10.32
CA LEU A 45 5.57 10.10 10.52
C LEU A 45 6.25 10.76 9.31
N THR A 46 5.77 11.94 8.95
CA THR A 46 6.34 12.77 7.89
C THR A 46 7.73 13.29 8.26
N SER A 47 8.10 13.21 9.54
CA SER A 47 9.44 13.48 10.06
C SER A 47 10.41 12.30 9.96
N ASP A 48 9.95 11.13 9.50
CA ASP A 48 10.80 9.95 9.32
C ASP A 48 11.94 10.22 8.32
N SER A 49 13.11 9.63 8.59
CA SER A 49 14.34 9.79 7.80
C SER A 49 14.92 8.40 7.46
N PRO A 50 15.48 8.18 6.25
CA PRO A 50 15.77 9.16 5.19
C PRO A 50 14.58 9.52 4.29
N MET A 51 13.48 8.76 4.37
CA MET A 51 12.30 8.97 3.53
C MET A 51 11.09 9.21 4.43
N PRO A 52 10.44 10.39 4.34
CA PRO A 52 9.20 10.69 5.03
C PRO A 52 8.13 9.65 4.73
N ARG A 53 7.37 9.22 5.75
CA ARG A 53 6.29 8.25 5.60
C ARG A 53 4.99 8.80 6.14
N GLY A 54 3.87 8.40 5.58
CA GLY A 54 2.58 8.84 6.10
C GLY A 54 1.43 8.34 5.25
N GLU A 55 0.22 8.70 5.66
CA GLU A 55 -0.94 8.51 4.80
C GLU A 55 -0.81 9.40 3.57
N VAL A 56 -0.99 8.79 2.40
CA VAL A 56 -1.09 9.50 1.14
C VAL A 56 -2.45 10.19 1.09
N VAL A 57 -2.45 11.50 0.91
CA VAL A 57 -3.68 12.25 0.64
C VAL A 57 -3.56 12.96 -0.69
N VAL A 58 -4.65 12.92 -1.46
CA VAL A 58 -4.70 13.43 -2.84
C VAL A 58 -5.66 14.61 -2.88
N GLY A 59 -5.20 15.73 -3.42
CA GLY A 59 -5.96 16.93 -3.67
C GLY A 59 -5.95 17.29 -5.15
N GLY A 60 -6.84 18.20 -5.55
CA GLY A 60 -6.90 18.70 -6.92
C GLY A 60 -8.26 18.52 -7.59
N PRO A 61 -8.42 19.03 -8.81
CA PRO A 61 -9.67 18.94 -9.58
C PRO A 61 -10.08 17.51 -9.94
N ASN A 62 -9.19 16.52 -9.81
CA ASN A 62 -9.50 15.12 -10.05
C ASN A 62 -10.16 14.42 -8.84
N VAL A 63 -10.23 15.06 -7.68
CA VAL A 63 -10.88 14.49 -6.49
C VAL A 63 -12.40 14.57 -6.63
N THR A 64 -13.08 13.45 -6.40
CA THR A 64 -14.54 13.38 -6.51
C THR A 64 -15.27 14.18 -5.43
N VAL A 65 -16.56 14.42 -5.65
CA VAL A 65 -17.41 15.18 -4.72
C VAL A 65 -17.77 14.40 -3.44
N GLY A 66 -17.47 13.11 -3.37
CA GLY A 66 -17.80 12.25 -2.24
C GLY A 66 -18.63 11.04 -2.65
N TYR A 67 -19.15 10.34 -1.64
CA TYR A 67 -19.93 9.12 -1.83
C TYR A 67 -21.43 9.42 -1.95
N PHE A 68 -22.08 8.84 -2.96
CA PHE A 68 -23.52 8.99 -3.18
C PHE A 68 -24.32 8.47 -1.97
N GLU A 69 -25.25 9.28 -1.46
CA GLU A 69 -26.10 8.99 -0.29
C GLU A 69 -25.34 8.54 0.97
N ASN A 70 -24.06 8.90 1.10
CA ASN A 70 -23.24 8.52 2.24
C ASN A 70 -22.37 9.68 2.74
N GLU A 71 -23.05 10.69 3.29
CA GLU A 71 -22.38 11.88 3.81
C GLU A 71 -21.41 11.60 4.95
N GLU A 72 -21.69 10.60 5.80
CA GLU A 72 -20.81 10.26 6.92
C GLU A 72 -19.46 9.78 6.41
N LYS A 73 -19.44 8.80 5.51
CA LYS A 73 -18.18 8.36 4.88
C LYS A 73 -17.51 9.46 4.08
N ALA A 74 -18.29 10.34 3.45
CA ALA A 74 -17.73 11.48 2.72
C ALA A 74 -17.03 12.47 3.67
N LYS A 75 -17.60 12.76 4.84
CA LYS A 75 -16.97 13.63 5.85
C LYS A 75 -15.73 12.99 6.47
N GLU A 76 -15.69 11.66 6.57
CA GLU A 76 -14.51 10.93 7.06
C GLU A 76 -13.35 10.94 6.06
N ALA A 77 -13.65 10.69 4.78
CA ALA A 77 -12.64 10.51 3.73
C ALA A 77 -12.21 11.81 3.06
N TYR A 78 -13.03 12.87 3.08
CA TYR A 78 -12.75 14.12 2.38
C TYR A 78 -12.63 15.29 3.36
N ARG A 79 -11.59 16.10 3.20
CA ARG A 79 -11.35 17.31 3.98
C ARG A 79 -11.11 18.50 3.07
N VAL A 80 -11.53 19.68 3.51
CA VAL A 80 -11.25 20.93 2.81
C VAL A 80 -10.26 21.73 3.65
N ASP A 81 -9.18 22.21 3.04
CA ASP A 81 -8.20 23.05 3.72
C ASP A 81 -8.59 24.53 3.73
N GLU A 82 -7.77 25.36 4.37
CA GLU A 82 -7.98 26.81 4.50
C GLU A 82 -8.01 27.55 3.14
N THR A 83 -7.44 26.95 2.10
CA THR A 83 -7.46 27.51 0.73
C THR A 83 -8.72 27.12 -0.05
N GLY A 84 -9.54 26.24 0.51
CA GLY A 84 -10.71 25.65 -0.16
C GLY A 84 -10.38 24.42 -1.00
N MET A 85 -9.14 23.91 -0.98
CA MET A 85 -8.76 22.70 -1.71
C MET A 85 -9.34 21.48 -1.00
N ARG A 86 -9.97 20.59 -1.78
CA ARG A 86 -10.47 19.30 -1.30
C ARG A 86 -9.37 18.25 -1.35
N TRP A 87 -9.20 17.53 -0.25
CA TRP A 87 -8.26 16.45 -0.05
C TRP A 87 -9.00 15.16 0.26
N PHE A 88 -8.65 14.09 -0.44
CA PHE A 88 -9.12 12.74 -0.21
C PHE A 88 -8.06 11.95 0.56
N HIS A 89 -8.47 11.37 1.69
CA HIS A 89 -7.66 10.46 2.50
C HIS A 89 -7.76 9.05 1.93
N THR A 90 -6.69 8.60 1.29
CA THR A 90 -6.68 7.32 0.56
C THR A 90 -6.73 6.10 1.47
N GLY A 91 -6.26 6.24 2.71
CA GLY A 91 -6.00 5.13 3.61
C GLY A 91 -4.77 4.29 3.24
N ASP A 92 -4.04 4.66 2.18
CA ASP A 92 -2.78 4.04 1.80
C ASP A 92 -1.61 4.78 2.48
N ILE A 93 -0.58 4.04 2.85
CA ILE A 93 0.64 4.58 3.43
C ILE A 93 1.71 4.61 2.36
N GLY A 94 2.35 5.76 2.20
CA GLY A 94 3.39 5.96 1.21
C GLY A 94 4.61 6.66 1.77
N ARG A 95 5.63 6.72 0.93
CA ARG A 95 6.84 7.51 1.14
C ARG A 95 7.29 8.15 -0.16
N PHE A 96 7.96 9.29 -0.07
CA PHE A 96 8.58 9.91 -1.22
C PHE A 96 10.05 9.55 -1.31
N HIS A 97 10.48 9.17 -2.51
CA HIS A 97 11.89 9.08 -2.86
C HIS A 97 12.48 10.48 -3.09
N ALA A 98 13.81 10.58 -3.05
CA ALA A 98 14.52 11.84 -3.26
C ALA A 98 14.26 12.48 -4.65
N ASN A 99 13.86 11.68 -5.64
CA ASN A 99 13.49 12.13 -6.99
C ASN A 99 12.02 12.57 -7.09
N GLY A 100 11.25 12.54 -6.01
CA GLY A 100 9.83 12.90 -5.99
C GLY A 100 8.86 11.79 -6.39
N CYS A 101 9.35 10.58 -6.71
CA CYS A 101 8.49 9.44 -6.95
C CYS A 101 7.83 8.97 -5.66
N LEU A 102 6.54 8.67 -5.73
CA LEU A 102 5.78 8.07 -4.63
C LEU A 102 6.01 6.56 -4.62
N GLU A 103 6.17 5.98 -3.44
CA GLU A 103 6.10 4.54 -3.20
C GLU A 103 4.97 4.25 -2.22
N ILE A 104 4.15 3.25 -2.52
CA ILE A 104 3.11 2.75 -1.61
C ILE A 104 3.71 1.60 -0.81
N ILE A 105 3.75 1.72 0.51
CA ILE A 105 4.45 0.79 1.42
C ILE A 105 3.53 0.02 2.36
N ASP A 106 2.28 0.47 2.53
CA ASP A 106 1.31 -0.17 3.42
C ASP A 106 -0.12 0.32 3.14
N ARG A 107 -1.09 -0.26 3.83
CA ARG A 107 -2.48 0.23 3.85
C ARG A 107 -2.98 0.23 5.28
N LYS A 108 -3.61 1.33 5.72
CA LYS A 108 -4.07 1.49 7.11
C LYS A 108 -4.93 0.34 7.61
N LYS A 109 -5.81 -0.20 6.75
CA LYS A 109 -6.72 -1.30 7.07
C LYS A 109 -6.02 -2.66 7.14
N ASP A 110 -4.86 -2.79 6.51
CA ASP A 110 -4.09 -4.03 6.44
C ASP A 110 -3.05 -4.09 7.57
N ILE A 111 -2.94 -3.05 8.38
CA ILE A 111 -2.17 -3.08 9.63
C ILE A 111 -3.07 -3.57 10.75
N VAL A 112 -2.77 -4.78 11.21
CA VAL A 112 -3.55 -5.45 12.26
C VAL A 112 -2.80 -5.36 13.58
N LYS A 113 -3.50 -4.89 14.61
CA LYS A 113 -3.03 -4.98 15.99
C LYS A 113 -3.42 -6.35 16.55
N LEU A 114 -2.43 -7.20 16.82
CA LEU A 114 -2.65 -8.51 17.43
C LEU A 114 -3.01 -8.36 18.92
N GLN A 115 -3.54 -9.43 19.52
CA GLN A 115 -3.93 -9.45 20.94
C GLN A 115 -2.82 -9.02 21.90
N HIS A 116 -1.56 -9.30 21.56
CA HIS A 116 -0.39 -8.92 22.36
C HIS A 116 -0.01 -7.43 22.22
N GLY A 117 -0.75 -6.66 21.42
CA GLY A 117 -0.55 -5.23 21.23
C GLY A 117 0.42 -4.86 20.11
N GLU A 118 1.03 -5.85 19.46
CA GLU A 118 1.94 -5.69 18.33
C GLU A 118 1.17 -5.33 17.06
N TYR A 119 1.73 -4.43 16.26
CA TYR A 119 1.18 -4.04 14.96
C TYR A 119 1.92 -4.81 13.87
N VAL A 120 1.16 -5.54 13.04
CA VAL A 120 1.68 -6.33 11.92
C VAL A 120 1.16 -5.73 10.63
N SER A 121 2.08 -5.35 9.74
CA SER A 121 1.77 -5.00 8.36
C SER A 121 1.73 -6.27 7.52
N LEU A 122 0.55 -6.64 7.04
CA LEU A 122 0.36 -7.83 6.22
C LEU A 122 1.11 -7.68 4.89
N GLY A 123 0.96 -6.54 4.21
CA GLY A 123 1.62 -6.29 2.92
C GLY A 123 3.15 -6.36 2.98
N LYS A 124 3.78 -5.92 4.09
CA LYS A 124 5.23 -6.06 4.27
C LYS A 124 5.67 -7.51 4.38
N VAL A 125 4.93 -8.32 5.11
CA VAL A 125 5.27 -9.75 5.27
C VAL A 125 5.02 -10.50 3.96
N GLU A 126 3.93 -10.20 3.24
CA GLU A 126 3.68 -10.72 1.88
C GLU A 126 4.84 -10.37 0.94
N THR A 127 5.24 -9.10 0.90
CA THR A 127 6.35 -8.60 0.06
C THR A 127 7.68 -9.25 0.43
N ALA A 128 7.91 -9.56 1.71
CA ALA A 128 9.13 -10.26 2.13
C ALA A 128 9.12 -11.74 1.69
N LEU A 129 7.96 -12.40 1.74
CA LEU A 129 7.83 -13.83 1.46
C LEU A 129 7.77 -14.14 -0.05
N ILE A 130 7.19 -13.25 -0.86
CA ILE A 130 7.08 -13.42 -2.32
C ILE A 130 8.44 -13.40 -3.05
N VAL A 131 9.50 -12.91 -2.40
CA VAL A 131 10.88 -12.93 -2.94
C VAL A 131 11.45 -14.35 -2.95
N SER A 132 10.88 -15.27 -2.17
CA SER A 132 11.28 -16.68 -2.18
C SER A 132 10.98 -17.31 -3.53
N PRO A 133 11.94 -18.02 -4.16
CA PRO A 133 11.69 -18.72 -5.43
C PRO A 133 10.62 -19.81 -5.29
N TYR A 134 10.32 -20.25 -4.07
CA TYR A 134 9.32 -21.29 -3.81
C TYR A 134 7.89 -20.76 -3.72
N VAL A 135 7.67 -19.44 -3.78
CA VAL A 135 6.36 -18.82 -3.58
C VAL A 135 5.95 -18.11 -4.87
N ASP A 136 4.93 -18.61 -5.55
CA ASP A 136 4.36 -17.96 -6.74
C ASP A 136 3.38 -16.85 -6.34
N ASN A 137 2.58 -17.08 -5.30
CA ASN A 137 1.63 -16.10 -4.75
C ASN A 137 1.48 -16.28 -3.25
N ILE A 138 1.17 -15.20 -2.54
CA ILE A 138 0.86 -15.22 -1.12
C ILE A 138 -0.25 -14.22 -0.79
N MET A 139 -1.09 -14.59 0.17
CA MET A 139 -2.04 -13.70 0.82
C MET A 139 -1.99 -13.96 2.33
N LEU A 140 -1.83 -12.90 3.10
CA LEU A 140 -1.91 -12.92 4.54
C LEU A 140 -3.27 -12.47 5.02
N HIS A 141 -3.75 -13.17 6.04
CA HIS A 141 -4.91 -12.80 6.80
C HIS A 141 -4.54 -12.75 8.27
N ALA A 142 -4.93 -11.66 8.94
CA ALA A 142 -4.85 -11.55 10.38
C ALA A 142 -6.17 -11.02 10.93
N ASP A 143 -6.56 -11.57 12.07
CA ASP A 143 -7.73 -11.17 12.83
C ASP A 143 -7.24 -10.60 14.18
N PRO A 144 -7.62 -9.36 14.54
CA PRO A 144 -7.26 -8.77 15.84
C PRO A 144 -7.63 -9.64 17.05
N PHE A 145 -8.66 -10.48 16.93
CA PHE A 145 -9.13 -11.38 17.97
C PHE A 145 -8.45 -12.75 17.96
N ARG A 146 -7.49 -12.98 17.06
CA ARG A 146 -6.68 -14.20 17.00
C ARG A 146 -5.24 -13.89 17.43
N SER A 147 -4.56 -14.91 17.94
CA SER A 147 -3.17 -14.82 18.39
C SER A 147 -2.16 -15.04 17.26
N CYS A 148 -2.59 -15.46 16.07
CA CYS A 148 -1.73 -15.73 14.94
C CYS A 148 -2.30 -15.18 13.63
N SER A 149 -1.40 -14.90 12.70
CA SER A 149 -1.71 -14.60 11.30
C SER A 149 -1.64 -15.88 10.48
N VAL A 150 -2.45 -15.97 9.43
CA VAL A 150 -2.51 -17.12 8.50
C VAL A 150 -2.02 -16.67 7.14
N ALA A 151 -1.10 -17.44 6.55
CA ALA A 151 -0.64 -17.25 5.18
C ALA A 151 -1.24 -18.32 4.27
N LEU A 152 -1.94 -17.89 3.22
CA LEU A 152 -2.32 -18.71 2.09
C LEU A 152 -1.25 -18.53 1.01
N MET A 153 -0.51 -19.58 0.71
CA MET A 153 0.60 -19.56 -0.24
C MET A 153 0.36 -20.52 -1.39
N VAL A 154 0.66 -20.07 -2.60
CA VAL A 154 0.77 -20.91 -3.79
C VAL A 154 2.26 -21.21 -3.99
N ALA A 155 2.63 -22.48 -3.84
CA ALA A 155 4.00 -22.91 -4.01
C ALA A 155 4.37 -22.98 -5.51
N SER A 156 5.59 -22.58 -5.85
CA SER A 156 6.10 -22.66 -7.21
C SER A 156 6.38 -24.11 -7.59
N GLN A 157 5.48 -24.69 -8.38
CA GLN A 157 5.57 -26.10 -8.77
C GLN A 157 6.93 -26.45 -9.40
N PRO A 158 7.46 -25.70 -10.38
CA PRO A 158 8.76 -26.04 -10.98
C PRO A 158 9.92 -26.05 -9.98
N MET A 159 9.93 -25.10 -9.04
CA MET A 159 10.99 -25.02 -8.01
C MET A 159 10.84 -26.10 -6.95
N MET A 160 9.61 -26.46 -6.60
CA MET A 160 9.32 -27.56 -5.68
C MET A 160 9.69 -28.91 -6.28
N GLU A 161 9.43 -29.13 -7.57
CA GLU A 161 9.79 -30.37 -8.29
C GLU A 161 11.31 -30.53 -8.46
N ASP A 162 12.03 -29.45 -8.80
CA ASP A 162 13.49 -29.44 -8.85
C ASP A 162 14.10 -29.73 -7.47
N TRP A 163 13.57 -29.11 -6.41
CA TRP A 163 13.98 -29.39 -5.05
C TRP A 163 13.69 -30.84 -4.64
N ALA A 164 12.48 -31.35 -4.92
CA ALA A 164 12.07 -32.72 -4.60
C ALA A 164 12.96 -33.75 -5.32
N SER A 165 13.27 -33.52 -6.60
CA SER A 165 14.19 -34.35 -7.38
C SER A 165 15.58 -34.43 -6.74
N LYS A 166 16.12 -33.30 -6.27
CA LYS A 166 17.42 -33.24 -5.56
C LYS A 166 17.41 -33.94 -4.21
N GLN A 167 16.26 -34.03 -3.57
CA GLN A 167 16.07 -34.73 -2.28
C GLN A 167 15.61 -36.18 -2.43
N GLU A 168 15.54 -36.69 -3.68
CA GLU A 168 15.03 -38.04 -3.99
C GLU A 168 13.59 -38.29 -3.49
N ILE A 169 12.79 -37.22 -3.36
CA ILE A 169 11.39 -37.26 -2.96
C ILE A 169 10.53 -37.53 -4.19
N LYS A 170 9.69 -38.57 -4.14
CA LYS A 170 8.72 -38.86 -5.20
C LYS A 170 7.56 -37.87 -5.14
N TYR A 171 7.23 -37.29 -6.29
CA TYR A 171 6.06 -36.44 -6.50
C TYR A 171 5.28 -36.94 -7.74
N ALA A 172 4.00 -36.61 -7.81
CA ALA A 172 3.04 -37.10 -8.81
C ALA A 172 2.59 -35.98 -9.74
#